data_AF-A0A936EEM3-F1
#
_entry.id   AF-A0A936EEM3-F1
#
_cell.length_a   1.000
_cell.length_b   1.000
_cell.length_c   1.000
_cell.angle_alpha   90.00
_cell.angle_beta   90.00
_cell.angle_gamma   90.00
#
_symmetry.space_group_name_H-M   'P 1'
#
loop_
_entity.id
_entity.type
_entity.pdbx_description
1 polymer ?
#
loop_
_entity_poly.entity_id
_entity_poly.type
_entity_poly.pdbx_seq_one_letter_code
_entity_poly.pdbx_strand_id
1 'polypeptide(L)'
;MEISARAVSLGNWCGTNTTSISTDIFENRKKSGEFFSEQAVIAPVKDDGGRVTHFVAVKEDITERLRLEDQLRQSQKMDAIGRLAGGVAHDFNNLLTIIQLETAVLADNPAHDHDTREAIKQITAASERATGLTRQLLAFSRRQEKEEKTVNLGELVDNLARLLRRILGEDIELVTRLVPEPIALRADPGMVEQALLNLAVNARDAMPAGGRLQLGVDVAIIDEA
;
A
#
# COMPACT_ATOMS: atom_id res chain seq x y z
N MET A 1 -5.06 43.35 -3.02
CA MET A 1 -4.49 41.99 -3.04
C MET A 1 -5.54 41.10 -2.37
N GLU A 2 -6.46 40.53 -3.15
CA GLU A 2 -7.52 39.67 -2.62
C GLU A 2 -6.92 38.36 -2.13
N ILE A 3 -7.03 38.11 -0.83
CA ILE A 3 -6.70 36.81 -0.24
C ILE A 3 -7.98 35.97 -0.38
N SER A 4 -8.02 35.15 -1.43
CA SER A 4 -9.04 34.11 -1.59
C SER A 4 -8.68 32.95 -0.67
N ALA A 5 -9.37 32.85 0.47
CA ALA A 5 -9.36 31.67 1.33
C ALA A 5 -10.58 30.81 0.96
N ARG A 6 -10.35 29.52 0.66
CA ARG A 6 -11.43 28.54 0.51
C ARG A 6 -11.61 27.88 1.87
N ALA A 7 -12.77 28.08 2.49
CA ALA A 7 -13.14 27.38 3.70
C ALA A 7 -13.51 25.93 3.35
N VAL A 8 -12.73 24.96 3.82
CA VAL A 8 -13.15 23.55 3.86
C VAL A 8 -13.84 23.36 5.21
N SER A 9 -15.14 23.66 5.24
CA SER A 9 -15.99 23.59 6.42
C SER A 9 -16.20 22.14 6.86
N LEU A 10 -15.53 21.72 7.95
CA LEU A 10 -15.89 20.52 8.72
C LEU A 10 -16.76 20.84 9.96
N GLY A 11 -17.18 22.09 10.12
CA GLY A 11 -18.06 22.55 11.19
C GLY A 11 -19.07 23.56 10.68
N ASN A 12 -20.33 23.44 11.13
CA ASN A 12 -21.46 24.25 10.71
C ASN A 12 -21.15 25.76 10.73
N TRP A 13 -20.83 26.32 9.57
CA TRP A 13 -20.94 27.76 9.33
C TRP A 13 -22.43 28.10 9.18
N CYS A 14 -23.15 28.07 10.30
CA CYS A 14 -24.47 28.67 10.38
C CYS A 14 -24.27 30.13 10.76
N GLY A 15 -24.66 31.04 9.87
CA GLY A 15 -24.64 32.46 10.17
C GLY A 15 -25.33 32.76 11.52
N THR A 16 -24.96 33.89 12.12
CA THR A 16 -25.53 34.51 13.32
C THR A 16 -24.94 34.10 14.68
N ASN A 17 -23.72 34.58 14.97
CA ASN A 17 -23.46 35.35 16.20
C ASN A 17 -22.03 35.91 16.21
N THR A 18 -21.89 37.18 15.84
CA THR A 18 -20.62 37.92 15.73
C THR A 18 -19.98 38.26 17.10
N THR A 19 -20.46 37.63 18.18
CA THR A 19 -20.15 37.96 19.58
C THR A 19 -19.40 36.87 20.34
N SER A 20 -19.14 35.72 19.70
CA SER A 20 -18.48 34.55 20.31
C SER A 20 -17.11 34.25 19.71
N ILE A 21 -16.27 33.55 20.48
CA ILE A 21 -15.02 32.96 20.00
C ILE A 21 -15.36 31.79 19.06
N SER A 22 -14.67 31.72 17.92
CA SER A 22 -14.81 30.62 16.96
C SER A 22 -13.45 29.99 16.67
N THR A 23 -13.45 28.67 16.44
CA THR A 23 -12.25 27.90 16.08
C THR A 23 -12.57 27.11 14.83
N ASP A 24 -11.81 27.31 13.77
CA ASP A 24 -12.01 26.64 12.48
C ASP A 24 -10.68 26.33 11.79
N ILE A 25 -10.73 25.42 10.81
CA ILE A 25 -9.60 25.06 9.96
C ILE A 25 -9.85 25.64 8.56
N PHE A 26 -8.83 26.31 8.02
CA PHE A 26 -8.86 27.00 6.74
C PHE A 26 -7.75 26.49 5.83
N GLU A 27 -8.01 26.43 4.52
CA GLU A 27 -6.94 26.30 3.54
C GLU A 27 -6.48 27.68 3.11
N ASN A 28 -5.21 27.98 3.36
CA ASN A 28 -4.58 29.24 2.99
C ASN A 28 -3.39 29.00 2.06
N ARG A 29 -2.90 30.09 1.47
CA ARG A 29 -1.78 30.07 0.53
C ARG A 29 -0.66 30.99 1.03
N LYS A 30 0.55 30.45 1.15
CA LYS A 30 1.77 31.22 1.47
C LYS A 30 2.10 32.18 0.34
N LYS A 31 2.95 33.17 0.61
CA LYS A 31 3.46 34.10 -0.43
C LYS A 31 4.22 33.37 -1.54
N SER A 32 4.83 32.21 -1.23
CA SER A 32 5.48 31.32 -2.20
C SER A 32 4.51 30.63 -3.16
N GLY A 33 3.20 30.66 -2.90
CA GLY A 33 2.18 29.94 -3.68
C GLY A 33 1.81 28.57 -3.10
N GLU A 34 2.56 28.06 -2.12
CA GLU A 34 2.28 26.81 -1.43
C GLU A 34 0.99 26.90 -0.60
N PHE A 35 0.15 25.87 -0.65
CA PHE A 35 -1.04 25.76 0.20
C PHE A 35 -0.69 25.17 1.57
N PHE A 36 -1.38 25.63 2.61
CA PHE A 36 -1.22 25.12 3.97
C PHE A 36 -2.55 25.15 4.72
N SER A 37 -2.72 24.22 5.65
CA SER A 37 -3.88 24.16 6.54
C SER A 37 -3.61 24.99 7.79
N GLU A 38 -4.48 25.96 8.06
CA GLU A 38 -4.38 26.86 9.20
C GLU A 38 -5.53 26.59 10.15
N GLN A 39 -5.23 26.32 11.43
CA GLN A 39 -6.24 26.43 12.48
C GLN A 39 -6.26 27.86 12.99
N ALA A 40 -7.43 28.51 12.94
CA ALA A 40 -7.58 29.87 13.43
C ALA A 40 -8.64 29.95 14.54
N VAL A 41 -8.28 30.63 15.63
CA VAL A 41 -9.20 31.05 16.68
C VAL A 41 -9.44 32.54 16.51
N ILE A 42 -10.70 32.93 16.26
CA ILE A 42 -11.09 34.34 16.04
C ILE A 42 -12.00 34.78 17.19
N ALA A 43 -11.61 35.89 17.84
CA ALA A 43 -12.32 36.45 18.98
C ALA A 43 -12.61 37.96 18.76
N PRO A 44 -13.82 38.44 19.09
CA PRO A 44 -14.13 39.87 19.06
C PRO A 44 -13.52 40.58 20.27
N VAL A 45 -13.00 41.78 20.03
CA VAL A 45 -12.56 42.73 21.07
C VAL A 45 -13.66 43.76 21.27
N LYS A 46 -14.10 43.95 22.51
CA LYS A 46 -15.21 44.85 22.87
C LYS A 46 -14.70 46.08 23.63
N ASP A 47 -15.35 47.23 23.44
CA ASP A 47 -15.18 48.40 24.29
C ASP A 47 -15.86 48.21 25.66
N ASP A 48 -15.69 49.17 26.58
CA ASP A 48 -16.34 49.16 27.90
C ASP A 48 -17.88 49.17 27.82
N GLY A 49 -18.44 49.58 26.66
CA GLY A 49 -19.87 49.55 26.36
C GLY A 49 -20.35 48.24 25.73
N GLY A 50 -19.48 47.22 25.60
CA GLY A 50 -19.80 45.92 25.04
C GLY A 50 -19.89 45.89 23.50
N ARG A 51 -19.54 46.98 22.81
CA ARG A 51 -19.55 47.05 21.34
C ARG A 51 -18.27 46.45 20.77
N VAL A 52 -18.40 45.58 19.78
CA VAL A 52 -17.24 45.00 19.07
C VAL A 52 -16.53 46.10 18.29
N THR A 53 -15.25 46.32 18.58
CA THR A 53 -14.42 47.31 17.90
C THR A 53 -13.42 46.66 16.94
N HIS A 54 -12.92 45.48 17.29
CA HIS A 54 -11.90 44.76 16.52
C HIS A 54 -12.12 43.26 16.62
N PHE A 55 -11.38 42.49 15.81
CA PHE A 55 -11.23 41.05 15.96
C PHE A 55 -9.74 40.74 16.10
N VAL A 56 -9.42 39.79 16.98
CA VAL A 56 -8.10 39.20 17.09
C VAL A 56 -8.19 37.76 16.63
N ALA A 57 -7.24 37.35 15.81
CA ALA A 57 -7.11 35.98 15.35
C ALA A 57 -5.75 35.42 15.76
N VAL A 58 -5.75 34.24 16.39
CA VAL A 58 -4.55 33.41 16.57
C VAL A 58 -4.59 32.31 15.53
N LYS A 59 -3.49 32.14 14.80
CA LYS A 59 -3.40 31.27 13.63
C LYS A 59 -2.21 30.34 13.78
N GLU A 60 -2.44 29.05 13.61
CA GLU A 60 -1.42 28.00 13.67
C GLU A 60 -1.42 27.24 12.34
N ASP A 61 -0.25 27.09 11.72
CA ASP A 61 -0.08 26.17 10.59
C ASP A 61 -0.07 24.74 11.13
N ILE A 62 -1.10 23.97 10.78
CA ILE A 62 -1.32 22.60 11.25
C ILE A 62 -1.08 21.57 10.14
N THR A 63 -0.47 21.97 9.02
CA THR A 63 -0.27 21.12 7.85
C THR A 63 0.51 19.86 8.19
N GLU A 64 1.62 20.00 8.91
CA GLU A 64 2.44 18.86 9.34
C GLU A 64 1.70 17.97 10.34
N ARG A 65 0.96 18.57 11.29
CA ARG A 65 0.15 17.83 12.26
C ARG A 65 -0.91 16.97 11.55
N LEU A 66 -1.69 17.55 10.65
CA LEU A 66 -2.72 16.83 9.88
C LEU A 66 -2.11 15.74 9.01
N ARG A 67 -0.96 16.00 8.38
CA ARG A 67 -0.25 15.00 7.57
C ARG A 67 0.20 13.82 8.43
N LEU A 68 0.78 14.07 9.60
CA LEU A 68 1.22 13.02 10.52
C LEU A 68 0.03 12.24 11.09
N GLU A 69 -1.06 12.91 11.43
CA GLU A 69 -2.31 12.28 11.88
C GLU A 69 -2.89 11.35 10.81
N ASP A 70 -2.93 11.79 9.54
CA ASP A 70 -3.41 10.94 8.45
C ASP A 70 -2.48 9.74 8.18
N GLN A 71 -1.17 9.96 8.23
CA GLN A 71 -0.18 8.88 8.15
C GLN A 71 -0.36 7.85 9.27
N LEU A 72 -0.55 8.31 10.51
CA LEU A 72 -0.79 7.46 11.67
C LEU A 72 -2.09 6.66 11.51
N ARG A 73 -3.17 7.33 11.09
CA ARG A 73 -4.47 6.71 10.84
C ARG A 73 -4.38 5.64 9.75
N GLN A 74 -3.68 5.94 8.66
CA GLN A 74 -3.45 5.00 7.57
C GLN A 74 -2.60 3.80 8.03
N SER A 75 -1.56 4.04 8.84
CA SER A 75 -0.76 2.96 9.44
C SER A 75 -1.61 2.05 10.32
N GLN A 76 -2.40 2.61 11.24
CA GLN A 76 -3.28 1.84 12.13
C GLN A 76 -4.31 1.01 11.36
N LYS A 77 -4.86 1.56 10.27
CA LYS A 77 -5.76 0.85 9.37
C LYS A 77 -5.07 -0.36 8.73
N MET A 78 -3.84 -0.19 8.23
CA MET A 78 -3.07 -1.28 7.65
C MET A 78 -2.68 -2.32 8.69
N ASP A 79 -2.42 -1.94 9.94
CA ASP A 79 -2.14 -2.87 11.02
C ASP A 79 -3.33 -3.76 11.36
N ALA A 80 -4.52 -3.17 11.41
CA ALA A 80 -5.76 -3.90 11.64
C ALA A 80 -6.04 -4.88 10.49
N ILE A 81 -5.86 -4.43 9.24
CA ILE A 81 -5.98 -5.29 8.04
C ILE A 81 -4.95 -6.41 8.08
N GLY A 82 -3.70 -6.11 8.44
CA GLY A 82 -2.63 -7.09 8.54
C GLY A 82 -2.94 -8.19 9.57
N ARG A 83 -3.36 -7.82 10.78
CA ARG A 83 -3.73 -8.81 11.82
C ARG A 83 -4.89 -9.71 11.38
N LEU A 84 -5.93 -9.15 10.77
CA LEU A 84 -7.08 -9.91 10.26
C LEU A 84 -6.66 -10.85 9.13
N ALA A 85 -5.90 -10.34 8.17
CA ALA A 85 -5.42 -11.11 7.04
C ALA A 85 -4.48 -12.26 7.47
N GLY A 86 -3.65 -12.05 8.49
CA GLY A 86 -2.77 -13.10 9.03
C GLY A 86 -3.54 -14.28 9.62
N GLY A 87 -4.56 -14.01 10.44
CA GLY A 87 -5.43 -15.04 11.02
C GLY A 87 -6.25 -15.77 9.95
N VAL A 88 -6.91 -15.02 9.07
CA VAL A 88 -7.73 -15.60 7.98
C VAL A 88 -6.87 -16.44 7.04
N ALA A 89 -5.68 -15.96 6.66
CA ALA A 89 -4.78 -16.68 5.77
C ALA A 89 -4.22 -17.96 6.40
N HIS A 90 -3.95 -17.96 7.70
CA HIS A 90 -3.58 -19.17 8.42
C HIS A 90 -4.69 -20.24 8.31
N ASP A 91 -5.95 -19.86 8.54
CA ASP A 91 -7.08 -20.79 8.48
C ASP A 91 -7.33 -21.31 7.05
N PHE A 92 -7.20 -20.45 6.03
CA PHE A 92 -7.25 -20.89 4.64
C PHE A 92 -6.13 -21.87 4.29
N ASN A 93 -4.88 -21.60 4.71
CA ASN A 93 -3.78 -22.54 4.49
C ASN A 93 -4.03 -23.88 5.17
N ASN A 94 -4.65 -23.91 6.34
CA ASN A 94 -5.01 -25.15 7.03
C ASN A 94 -6.02 -25.98 6.22
N LEU A 95 -7.09 -25.34 5.74
CA LEU A 95 -8.10 -26.01 4.91
C LEU A 95 -7.50 -26.51 3.59
N LEU A 96 -6.70 -25.67 2.92
CA LEU A 96 -6.05 -26.03 1.66
C LEU A 96 -5.07 -27.18 1.83
N THR A 97 -4.34 -27.23 2.95
CA THR A 97 -3.43 -28.35 3.27
C THR A 97 -4.20 -29.67 3.38
N ILE A 98 -5.37 -29.67 4.03
CA ILE A 98 -6.22 -30.88 4.13
C ILE A 98 -6.74 -31.27 2.74
N ILE A 99 -7.23 -30.33 1.95
CA ILE A 99 -7.72 -30.61 0.58
C ILE A 99 -6.60 -31.19 -0.29
N GLN A 100 -5.39 -30.63 -0.20
CA GLN A 100 -4.22 -31.14 -0.93
C GLN A 100 -3.84 -32.55 -0.48
N LEU A 101 -3.88 -32.84 0.82
CA LEU A 101 -3.59 -34.16 1.35
C LEU A 101 -4.61 -35.20 0.85
N GLU A 102 -5.91 -34.90 0.97
CA GLU A 102 -6.98 -35.80 0.53
C GLU A 102 -6.92 -36.05 -0.99
N THR A 103 -6.69 -34.99 -1.78
CA THR A 103 -6.55 -35.15 -3.24
C THR A 103 -5.30 -35.94 -3.62
N ALA A 104 -4.20 -35.82 -2.87
CA ALA A 104 -3.01 -36.64 -3.08
C ALA A 104 -3.28 -38.13 -2.76
N VAL A 105 -4.01 -38.42 -1.68
CA VAL A 105 -4.42 -39.80 -1.32
C VAL A 105 -5.35 -40.39 -2.38
N LEU A 106 -6.33 -39.62 -2.85
CA LEU A 106 -7.25 -40.05 -3.92
C LEU A 106 -6.51 -40.26 -5.24
N ALA A 107 -5.54 -39.42 -5.58
CA ALA A 107 -4.75 -39.55 -6.80
C ALA A 107 -3.94 -40.86 -6.85
N ASP A 108 -3.53 -41.39 -5.70
CA ASP A 108 -2.70 -42.59 -5.57
C ASP A 108 -3.48 -43.89 -5.82
N ASN A 109 -4.82 -43.85 -5.81
CA ASN A 109 -5.65 -45.02 -6.06
C ASN A 109 -5.78 -45.32 -7.56
N PRO A 110 -5.24 -46.45 -8.05
CA PRO A 110 -5.24 -46.77 -9.47
C PRO A 110 -6.63 -47.22 -9.99
N ALA A 111 -7.61 -47.46 -9.12
CA ALA A 111 -8.95 -47.91 -9.50
C ALA A 111 -9.85 -46.79 -10.06
N HIS A 112 -9.43 -45.52 -9.98
CA HIS A 112 -10.20 -44.41 -10.52
C HIS A 112 -10.23 -44.42 -12.05
N ASP A 113 -11.41 -44.13 -12.60
CA ASP A 113 -11.60 -43.92 -14.04
C ASP A 113 -10.96 -42.60 -14.50
N HIS A 114 -10.95 -42.39 -15.82
CA HIS A 114 -10.33 -41.20 -16.42
C HIS A 114 -10.94 -39.90 -15.89
N ASP A 115 -12.26 -39.82 -15.81
CA ASP A 115 -12.97 -38.59 -15.45
C ASP A 115 -12.74 -38.22 -13.98
N THR A 116 -12.71 -39.21 -13.09
CA THR A 116 -12.39 -39.02 -11.67
C THR A 116 -10.96 -38.53 -11.50
N ARG A 117 -9.99 -39.10 -12.23
CA ARG A 117 -8.59 -38.66 -12.17
C ARG A 117 -8.42 -37.23 -12.66
N GLU A 118 -9.14 -36.85 -13.70
CA GLU A 118 -9.10 -35.49 -14.24
C GLU A 118 -9.73 -34.49 -13.26
N ALA A 119 -10.85 -34.85 -12.62
CA ALA A 119 -11.45 -34.04 -11.55
C ALA A 119 -10.48 -33.85 -10.36
N ILE A 120 -9.78 -34.91 -9.92
CA ILE A 120 -8.79 -34.82 -8.84
C ILE A 120 -7.68 -33.83 -9.21
N LYS A 121 -7.13 -33.92 -10.43
CA LYS A 121 -6.11 -32.97 -10.93
C LYS A 121 -6.59 -31.52 -10.90
N GLN A 122 -7.83 -31.27 -11.33
CA GLN A 122 -8.40 -29.93 -11.33
C GLN A 122 -8.55 -29.36 -9.91
N ILE A 123 -8.98 -30.19 -8.95
CA ILE A 123 -9.09 -29.78 -7.54
C ILE A 123 -7.70 -29.47 -6.98
N THR A 124 -6.70 -30.32 -7.22
CA THR A 124 -5.31 -30.07 -6.78
C THR A 124 -4.78 -28.75 -7.34
N ALA A 125 -4.93 -28.52 -8.65
CA ALA A 125 -4.50 -27.28 -9.30
C ALA A 125 -5.26 -26.04 -8.79
N ALA A 126 -6.53 -26.17 -8.41
CA ALA A 126 -7.28 -25.09 -7.78
C ALA A 126 -6.78 -24.78 -6.35
N SER A 127 -6.48 -25.82 -5.56
CA SER A 127 -5.95 -25.65 -4.20
C SER A 127 -4.55 -25.04 -4.17
N GLU A 128 -3.69 -25.40 -5.13
CA GLU A 128 -2.37 -24.75 -5.30
C GLU A 128 -2.48 -23.27 -5.65
N ARG A 129 -3.39 -22.91 -6.58
CA ARG A 129 -3.66 -21.51 -6.91
C ARG A 129 -4.18 -20.73 -5.70
N ALA A 130 -5.10 -21.31 -4.93
CA ALA A 130 -5.63 -20.70 -3.71
C ALA A 130 -4.54 -20.51 -2.62
N THR A 131 -3.58 -21.44 -2.54
CA THR A 131 -2.41 -21.32 -1.65
C THR A 131 -1.54 -20.13 -2.06
N GLY A 132 -1.33 -19.94 -3.36
CA GLY A 132 -0.64 -18.77 -3.92
C GLY A 132 -1.31 -17.45 -3.54
N LEU A 133 -2.62 -17.34 -3.69
CA LEU A 133 -3.41 -16.15 -3.31
C LEU A 133 -3.33 -15.87 -1.80
N THR A 134 -3.38 -16.91 -0.99
CA THR A 134 -3.26 -16.79 0.48
C THR A 134 -1.89 -16.27 0.91
N ARG A 135 -0.82 -16.68 0.20
CA ARG A 135 0.54 -16.15 0.42
C ARG A 135 0.65 -14.67 0.03
N GLN A 136 0.01 -14.24 -1.06
CA GLN A 136 -0.03 -12.83 -1.45
C GLN A 136 -0.75 -11.98 -0.41
N LEU A 137 -1.86 -12.48 0.14
CA LEU A 137 -2.59 -11.82 1.22
C LEU A 137 -1.72 -11.66 2.47
N LEU A 138 -0.95 -12.70 2.84
CA LEU A 138 0.02 -12.65 3.94
C LEU A 138 1.18 -11.68 3.68
N ALA A 139 1.68 -11.61 2.45
CA ALA A 139 2.71 -10.66 2.08
C ALA A 139 2.22 -9.22 2.27
N PHE A 140 0.99 -8.91 1.84
CA PHE A 140 0.37 -7.60 2.05
C PHE A 140 0.13 -7.26 3.53
N SER A 141 -0.09 -8.29 4.35
CA SER A 141 -0.45 -8.19 5.76
C SER A 141 0.74 -8.01 6.72
N ARG A 142 1.93 -8.50 6.33
CA ARG A 142 3.10 -8.43 7.20
C ARG A 142 3.55 -6.98 7.35
N ARG A 143 3.39 -6.45 8.57
CA ARG A 143 4.28 -5.40 9.10
C ARG A 143 5.72 -5.95 9.02
N GLN A 144 6.45 -5.59 7.98
CA GLN A 144 7.91 -5.52 8.14
C GLN A 144 8.16 -4.26 8.96
N GLU A 145 8.85 -4.40 10.10
CA GLU A 145 9.49 -3.24 10.72
C GLU A 145 10.37 -2.62 9.64
N LYS A 146 10.06 -1.38 9.25
CA LYS A 146 10.69 -0.71 8.12
C LYS A 146 12.18 -0.59 8.40
N GLU A 147 12.96 -1.53 7.91
CA GLU A 147 14.39 -1.60 8.19
C GLU A 147 15.12 -0.97 7.00
N GLU A 148 15.15 0.36 6.99
CA GLU A 148 15.88 1.09 5.96
C GLU A 148 17.37 0.77 6.05
N LYS A 149 17.85 -0.02 5.10
CA LYS A 149 19.25 -0.39 4.95
C LYS A 149 19.73 0.03 3.57
N THR A 150 21.05 0.13 3.42
CA THR A 150 21.65 0.26 2.09
C THR A 150 21.55 -1.09 1.39
N VAL A 151 20.79 -1.15 0.31
CA VAL A 151 20.51 -2.37 -0.45
C VAL A 151 21.11 -2.25 -1.85
N ASN A 152 21.84 -3.28 -2.30
CA ASN A 152 22.23 -3.42 -3.70
C ASN A 152 21.04 -3.99 -4.49
N LEU A 153 20.41 -3.16 -5.31
CA LEU A 153 19.22 -3.55 -6.08
C LEU A 153 19.52 -4.68 -7.07
N GLY A 154 20.72 -4.72 -7.66
CA GLY A 154 21.11 -5.79 -8.57
C GLY A 154 21.11 -7.15 -7.89
N GLU A 155 21.73 -7.25 -6.71
CA GLU A 155 21.78 -8.48 -5.91
C GLU A 155 20.39 -8.91 -5.42
N LEU A 156 19.57 -7.95 -4.97
CA LEU A 156 18.21 -8.23 -4.53
C LEU A 156 17.36 -8.83 -5.67
N VAL A 157 17.41 -8.21 -6.85
CA VAL A 157 16.65 -8.69 -8.02
C VAL A 157 17.17 -10.05 -8.49
N ASP A 158 18.48 -10.30 -8.48
CA ASP A 158 19.04 -11.61 -8.85
C ASP A 158 18.58 -12.73 -7.88
N ASN A 159 18.61 -12.45 -6.57
CA ASN A 159 18.12 -13.36 -5.54
C ASN A 159 16.63 -13.66 -5.72
N LEU A 160 15.81 -12.63 -5.93
CA LEU A 160 14.38 -12.79 -6.14
C LEU A 160 14.07 -13.52 -7.45
N ALA A 161 14.83 -13.28 -8.52
CA ALA A 161 14.64 -13.94 -9.81
C ALA A 161 14.79 -15.46 -9.69
N ARG A 162 15.70 -15.97 -8.83
CA ARG A 162 15.81 -17.42 -8.54
C ARG A 162 14.52 -18.00 -7.97
N LEU A 163 13.87 -17.26 -7.08
CA LEU A 163 12.57 -17.63 -6.49
C LEU A 163 11.45 -17.55 -7.53
N LEU A 164 11.40 -16.46 -8.31
CA LEU A 164 10.36 -16.22 -9.30
C LEU A 164 10.36 -17.26 -10.42
N ARG A 165 11.52 -17.78 -10.86
CA ARG A 165 11.56 -18.90 -11.82
C ARG A 165 10.75 -20.11 -11.37
N ARG A 166 10.70 -20.39 -10.06
CA ARG A 166 9.92 -21.50 -9.50
C ARG A 166 8.43 -21.19 -9.39
N ILE A 167 8.08 -19.92 -9.19
CA ILE A 167 6.70 -19.47 -8.95
C ILE A 167 5.95 -19.23 -10.27
N LEU A 168 6.67 -18.79 -11.31
CA LEU A 168 6.08 -18.44 -12.61
C LEU A 168 5.78 -19.66 -13.49
N GLY A 169 6.43 -20.80 -13.23
CA GLY A 169 6.26 -22.03 -14.01
C GLY A 169 7.11 -22.06 -15.28
N GLU A 170 7.03 -23.15 -16.03
CA GLU A 170 7.87 -23.40 -17.23
C GLU A 170 7.40 -22.62 -18.46
N ASP A 171 6.13 -22.19 -18.50
CA ASP A 171 5.52 -21.48 -19.62
C ASP A 171 5.98 -20.01 -19.71
N ILE A 172 6.68 -19.49 -18.69
CA ILE A 172 7.18 -18.12 -18.65
C ILE A 172 8.71 -18.08 -18.60
N GLU A 173 9.30 -17.53 -19.65
CA GLU A 173 10.72 -17.23 -19.71
C GLU A 173 11.03 -15.99 -18.86
N LEU A 174 11.70 -16.17 -17.73
CA LEU A 174 12.17 -15.06 -16.89
C LEU A 174 13.58 -14.64 -17.31
N VAL A 175 13.72 -13.39 -17.78
CA VAL A 175 15.00 -12.79 -18.17
C VAL A 175 15.36 -11.63 -17.23
N THR A 176 16.60 -11.59 -16.77
CA THR A 176 17.13 -10.49 -15.95
C THR A 176 18.05 -9.59 -16.77
N ARG A 177 17.91 -8.27 -16.61
CA ARG A 177 18.82 -7.25 -17.15
C ARG A 177 19.34 -6.40 -15.99
N LEU A 178 20.48 -6.80 -15.45
CA LEU A 178 21.12 -6.09 -14.34
C LEU A 178 22.35 -5.37 -14.87
N VAL A 179 22.55 -4.12 -14.44
CA VAL A 179 23.79 -3.40 -14.70
C VAL A 179 24.93 -3.99 -13.86
N PRO A 180 26.18 -4.00 -14.36
CA PRO A 180 27.32 -4.53 -13.63
C PRO A 180 27.73 -3.65 -12.44
N GLU A 181 27.45 -2.34 -12.49
CA GLU A 181 27.71 -1.44 -11.37
C GLU A 181 26.68 -1.64 -10.24
N PRO A 182 27.11 -1.72 -8.97
CA PRO A 182 26.20 -1.85 -7.84
C PRO A 182 25.36 -0.58 -7.67
N ILE A 183 24.05 -0.70 -7.80
CA ILE A 183 23.09 0.38 -7.51
C ILE A 183 22.65 0.24 -6.06
N ALA A 184 23.23 1.06 -5.20
CA ALA A 184 22.89 1.13 -3.78
C ALA A 184 21.71 2.10 -3.55
N LEU A 185 20.63 1.60 -2.96
CA LEU A 185 19.46 2.38 -2.57
C LEU A 185 19.23 2.22 -1.06
N ARG A 186 18.91 3.31 -0.36
CA ARG A 186 18.35 3.20 0.99
C ARG A 186 16.87 2.84 0.88
N ALA A 187 16.56 1.59 1.15
CA ALA A 187 15.20 1.05 1.09
C ALA A 187 15.04 -0.08 2.11
N ASP A 188 13.79 -0.47 2.35
CA ASP A 188 13.50 -1.75 2.98
C ASP A 188 13.55 -2.84 1.90
N PRO A 189 14.48 -3.81 1.98
CA PRO A 189 14.61 -4.85 0.97
C PRO A 189 13.35 -5.71 0.83
N GLY A 190 12.64 -5.99 1.92
CA GLY A 190 11.43 -6.81 1.87
C GLY A 190 10.27 -6.11 1.15
N MET A 191 10.17 -4.78 1.28
CA MET A 191 9.19 -4.00 0.50
C MET A 191 9.50 -4.03 -1.00
N VAL A 192 10.77 -3.95 -1.39
CA VAL A 192 11.19 -4.03 -2.79
C VAL A 192 10.90 -5.43 -3.36
N GLU A 193 11.25 -6.48 -2.62
CA GLU A 193 10.98 -7.86 -3.01
C GLU A 193 9.49 -8.12 -3.20
N GLN A 194 8.66 -7.61 -2.28
CA GLN A 194 7.21 -7.76 -2.35
C GLN A 194 6.59 -7.02 -3.54
N ALA A 195 7.05 -5.80 -3.83
CA ALA A 195 6.60 -5.04 -5.00
C ALA A 195 6.91 -5.82 -6.29
N LEU A 196 8.13 -6.32 -6.42
CA LEU A 196 8.55 -7.10 -7.58
C LEU A 196 7.79 -8.43 -7.72
N LEU A 197 7.52 -9.13 -6.61
CA LEU A 197 6.74 -10.36 -6.62
C LEU A 197 5.31 -10.13 -7.11
N ASN A 198 4.66 -9.07 -6.64
CA ASN A 198 3.31 -8.71 -7.09
C ASN A 198 3.27 -8.39 -8.59
N LEU A 199 4.24 -7.62 -9.08
CA LEU A 199 4.35 -7.30 -10.51
C LEU A 199 4.58 -8.57 -11.35
N ALA A 200 5.42 -9.49 -10.89
CA ALA A 200 5.70 -10.74 -11.60
C ALA A 200 4.47 -11.64 -11.69
N VAL A 201 3.68 -11.76 -10.61
CA VAL A 201 2.44 -12.54 -10.65
C VAL A 201 1.40 -11.88 -11.55
N ASN A 202 1.22 -10.55 -11.46
CA ASN A 202 0.31 -9.83 -12.35
C ASN A 202 0.70 -10.02 -13.82
N ALA A 203 2.00 -10.03 -14.14
CA ALA A 203 2.47 -10.30 -15.49
C ALA A 203 2.16 -11.72 -15.95
N ARG A 204 2.35 -12.73 -15.08
CA ARG A 204 1.95 -14.13 -15.39
C ARG A 204 0.46 -14.24 -15.68
N ASP A 205 -0.37 -13.67 -14.83
CA ASP A 205 -1.82 -13.77 -14.96
C ASP A 205 -2.32 -13.08 -16.25
N ALA A 206 -1.57 -12.07 -16.73
CA ALA A 206 -1.80 -11.43 -18.03
C ALA A 206 -1.26 -12.23 -19.24
N MET A 207 -0.46 -13.29 -19.01
CA MET A 207 0.15 -14.15 -20.02
C MET A 207 -0.29 -15.63 -19.90
N PRO A 208 -1.60 -15.94 -20.08
CA PRO A 208 -2.14 -17.28 -19.85
C PRO A 208 -1.64 -18.35 -20.84
N ALA A 209 -1.09 -17.96 -21.99
CA ALA A 209 -0.46 -18.87 -22.95
C ALA A 209 1.08 -18.97 -22.78
N GLY A 210 1.61 -18.43 -21.69
CA GLY A 210 3.04 -18.25 -21.50
C GLY A 210 3.57 -16.98 -22.16
N GLY A 211 4.88 -16.74 -22.02
CA GLY A 211 5.52 -15.55 -22.57
C GLY A 211 6.87 -15.25 -21.95
N ARG A 212 7.35 -14.02 -22.12
CA ARG A 212 8.64 -13.58 -21.60
C ARG A 212 8.46 -12.44 -20.61
N LEU A 213 8.87 -12.65 -19.37
CA LEU A 213 8.92 -11.62 -18.34
C LEU A 213 10.37 -11.13 -18.18
N GLN A 214 10.59 -9.82 -18.33
CA GLN A 214 11.90 -9.22 -18.11
C GLN A 214 11.92 -8.39 -16.82
N LEU A 215 12.88 -8.65 -15.93
CA LEU A 215 13.19 -7.82 -14.77
C LEU A 215 14.49 -7.06 -15.03
N GLY A 216 14.46 -5.74 -14.88
CA GLY A 216 15.64 -4.91 -15.09
C GLY A 216 15.84 -3.87 -14.00
N VAL A 217 17.10 -3.55 -13.74
CA VAL A 217 17.49 -2.42 -12.89
C VAL A 217 18.38 -1.51 -13.72
N ASP A 218 18.01 -0.24 -13.80
CA ASP A 218 18.73 0.78 -14.55
C ASP A 218 18.66 2.14 -13.84
N VAL A 219 19.61 3.02 -14.13
CA VAL A 219 19.62 4.39 -13.61
C VAL A 219 18.96 5.30 -14.63
N ALA A 220 17.81 5.88 -14.26
CA ALA A 220 17.14 6.88 -15.07
C ALA A 220 17.27 8.27 -14.43
N ILE A 221 17.63 9.26 -15.23
CA ILE A 221 17.50 10.67 -14.87
C ILE A 221 16.07 11.07 -15.21
N ILE A 222 15.29 11.46 -14.20
CA ILE A 222 13.93 11.95 -14.40
C ILE A 222 14.03 13.47 -14.43
N ASP A 223 13.79 14.07 -15.60
CA ASP A 223 13.67 15.53 -15.72
C ASP A 223 12.40 15.99 -14.98
N GLU A 224 12.52 17.01 -14.12
CA GLU A 224 11.37 17.64 -13.47
C GLU A 224 10.50 18.33 -14.52
N ALA A 225 9.23 17.89 -14.63
CA ALA A 225 8.21 18.48 -15.48
C ALA A 225 7.50 19.65 -14.79
#